data_AF-A0A7W9DGM6-F1
#
_entry.id   AF-A0A7W9DGM6-F1
#
_cell.length_a   1.000
_cell.length_b   1.000
_cell.length_c   1.000
_cell.angle_alpha   90.00
_cell.angle_beta   90.00
_cell.angle_gamma   90.00
#
_symmetry.space_group_name_H-M   'P 1'
#
loop_
_entity.id
_entity.type
_entity.pdbx_description
1 polymer ?
#
loop_
_entity_poly.entity_id
_entity_poly.type
_entity_poly.pdbx_seq_one_letter_code
_entity_poly.pdbx_strand_id
1 'polypeptide(L)'
;MTKIFGLLLALSLTIPALAADGLPILQPDEVIAKYGKPDSVRSSEYEKPRPPLVTKMLEYKKEHVRVTLLAGGKVGNPPPYKSWHLIGYQDPRDNSVITKEEAEKRLLGRLKK
;
A
#
# COMPACT_ATOMS: atom_id res chain seq x y z
N MET A 1 47.60 -3.94 -25.21
CA MET A 1 46.53 -3.49 -26.13
C MET A 1 45.19 -4.02 -25.64
N THR A 2 44.37 -3.10 -25.17
CA THR A 2 43.08 -3.28 -24.48
C THR A 2 41.97 -3.62 -25.49
N LYS A 3 41.07 -4.57 -25.18
CA LYS A 3 39.77 -4.71 -25.87
C LYS A 3 38.66 -4.88 -24.83
N ILE A 4 37.84 -3.84 -24.71
CA ILE A 4 36.55 -3.77 -24.02
C ILE A 4 35.51 -3.48 -25.12
N PHE A 5 34.23 -3.70 -24.82
CA PHE A 5 32.99 -3.40 -25.55
C PHE A 5 32.37 -4.62 -26.24
N GLY A 6 31.11 -4.97 -26.01
CA GLY A 6 30.09 -4.37 -25.16
C GLY A 6 28.86 -5.28 -25.13
N LEU A 7 28.26 -5.46 -23.95
CA LEU A 7 27.03 -6.21 -23.78
C LEU A 7 25.92 -5.21 -23.46
N LEU A 8 25.10 -4.91 -24.47
CA LEU A 8 23.93 -4.06 -24.33
C LEU A 8 22.77 -4.93 -23.82
N LEU A 9 22.52 -4.88 -22.51
CA LEU A 9 21.36 -5.54 -21.90
C LEU A 9 20.14 -4.61 -22.03
N ALA A 10 19.27 -4.88 -22.99
CA ALA A 10 17.97 -4.22 -23.09
C ALA A 10 17.05 -4.79 -21.99
N LEU A 11 16.80 -3.99 -20.95
CA LEU A 11 15.86 -4.32 -19.88
C LEU A 11 14.46 -3.84 -20.29
N SER A 12 13.66 -4.72 -20.87
CA SER A 12 12.22 -4.50 -21.06
C SER A 12 11.50 -4.74 -19.72
N LEU A 13 11.04 -3.67 -19.08
CA LEU A 13 10.18 -3.75 -17.91
C LEU A 13 8.74 -4.05 -18.36
N THR A 14 8.38 -5.33 -18.36
CA THR A 14 6.98 -5.77 -18.39
C THR A 14 6.35 -5.40 -17.04
N ILE A 15 5.40 -4.47 -17.04
CA ILE A 15 4.55 -4.21 -15.86
C ILE A 15 3.44 -5.27 -15.88
N PRO A 16 3.39 -6.22 -14.94
CA PRO A 16 2.25 -7.13 -14.88
C PRO A 16 1.01 -6.35 -14.41
N ALA A 17 -0.13 -6.64 -15.02
CA ALA A 17 -1.42 -6.15 -14.57
C ALA A 17 -1.64 -6.54 -13.09
N LEU A 18 -2.10 -5.58 -12.28
CA LEU A 18 -2.26 -5.72 -10.84
C LEU A 18 -3.42 -6.68 -10.50
N ALA A 19 -3.18 -7.98 -10.62
CA ALA A 19 -4.01 -9.00 -10.00
C ALA A 19 -3.67 -9.04 -8.49
N ALA A 20 -4.68 -9.06 -7.64
CA ALA A 20 -4.50 -9.15 -6.18
C ALA A 20 -3.79 -10.45 -5.74
N ASP A 21 -3.64 -11.44 -6.62
CA ASP A 21 -3.03 -12.77 -6.38
C ASP A 21 -1.53 -12.77 -6.05
N GLY A 22 -0.90 -11.59 -5.94
CA GLY A 22 0.50 -11.47 -5.50
C GLY A 22 0.74 -10.41 -4.42
N LEU A 23 -0.32 -9.75 -3.93
CA LEU A 23 -0.17 -8.71 -2.92
C LEU A 23 -0.10 -9.32 -1.51
N PRO A 24 0.74 -8.77 -0.60
CA PRO A 24 0.79 -9.24 0.78
C PRO A 24 -0.58 -9.05 1.45
N ILE A 25 -1.09 -10.07 2.12
CA ILE A 25 -2.27 -9.92 2.97
C ILE A 25 -1.87 -9.07 4.18
N LEU A 26 -2.63 -8.00 4.43
CA LEU A 26 -2.48 -7.15 5.60
C LEU A 26 -3.84 -6.58 5.97
N GLN A 27 -4.36 -6.99 7.12
CA GLN A 27 -5.67 -6.53 7.58
C GLN A 27 -5.54 -5.12 8.18
N PRO A 28 -6.54 -4.24 7.98
CA PRO A 28 -6.53 -2.91 8.61
C PRO A 28 -6.37 -2.98 10.12
N ASP A 29 -7.05 -3.94 10.75
CA ASP A 29 -7.04 -4.12 12.21
C ASP A 29 -5.68 -4.59 12.73
N GLU A 30 -4.89 -5.33 11.93
CA GLU A 30 -3.52 -5.72 12.29
C GLU A 30 -2.60 -4.50 12.32
N VAL A 31 -2.76 -3.57 11.37
CA VAL A 31 -2.00 -2.31 11.33
C VAL A 31 -2.37 -1.44 12.54
N ILE A 32 -3.67 -1.34 12.84
CA ILE A 32 -4.19 -0.56 13.98
C ILE A 32 -3.74 -1.17 15.31
N ALA A 33 -3.75 -2.50 15.43
CA ALA A 33 -3.25 -3.19 16.61
C ALA A 33 -1.74 -2.96 16.82
N LYS A 34 -0.96 -2.96 15.73
CA LYS A 34 0.50 -2.81 15.80
C LYS A 34 0.95 -1.36 16.07
N TYR A 35 0.30 -0.37 15.45
CA TYR A 35 0.77 1.03 15.48
C TYR A 35 -0.19 2.00 16.19
N GLY A 36 -1.28 1.48 16.74
CA GLY A 36 -2.34 2.27 17.34
C GLY A 36 -3.27 2.91 16.31
N LYS A 37 -4.23 3.67 16.84
CA LYS A 37 -5.28 4.33 16.06
C LYS A 37 -4.68 5.33 15.04
N PRO A 38 -5.01 5.23 13.74
CA PRO A 38 -4.63 6.22 12.73
C PRO A 38 -5.35 7.55 12.95
N ASP A 39 -4.78 8.63 12.43
CA ASP A 39 -5.37 9.97 12.55
C ASP A 39 -6.58 10.12 11.61
N SER A 40 -6.61 9.42 10.48
CA SER A 40 -7.79 9.29 9.61
C SER A 40 -7.86 7.93 8.93
N VAL A 41 -9.09 7.49 8.63
CA VAL A 41 -9.37 6.32 7.79
C VAL A 41 -10.24 6.77 6.63
N ARG A 42 -9.77 6.60 5.40
CA ARG A 42 -10.54 6.85 4.18
C ARG A 42 -10.81 5.54 3.47
N SER A 43 -12.06 5.23 3.15
CA SER A 43 -12.41 4.00 2.44
C SER A 43 -13.41 4.28 1.33
N SER A 44 -13.21 3.64 0.17
CA SER A 44 -14.12 3.75 -0.96
C SER A 44 -15.25 2.70 -0.95
N GLU A 45 -15.35 1.90 0.11
CA GLU A 45 -16.30 0.79 0.27
C GLU A 45 -17.76 1.20 0.04
N TYR A 46 -18.13 2.41 0.48
CA TYR A 46 -19.49 2.95 0.41
C TYR A 46 -19.60 4.19 -0.50
N GLU A 47 -18.60 4.46 -1.34
CA GLU A 47 -18.67 5.54 -2.34
C GLU A 47 -19.78 5.27 -3.37
N LYS A 48 -20.35 6.36 -3.94
CA LYS A 48 -21.42 6.31 -4.94
C LYS A 48 -21.05 7.19 -6.16
N PRO A 49 -20.84 6.63 -7.36
CA PRO A 49 -20.84 5.19 -7.66
C PRO A 49 -19.66 4.48 -6.96
N ARG A 50 -19.85 3.21 -6.60
CA ARG A 50 -18.77 2.42 -5.98
C ARG A 50 -17.69 2.13 -7.03
N PRO A 51 -16.40 2.40 -6.74
CA PRO A 51 -15.34 2.06 -7.67
C PRO A 51 -15.21 0.55 -7.85
N PRO A 52 -14.77 0.06 -9.03
CA PRO A 52 -14.54 -1.37 -9.25
C PRO A 52 -13.51 -1.99 -8.29
N LEU A 53 -12.51 -1.19 -7.91
CA LEU A 53 -11.48 -1.53 -6.94
C LEU A 53 -11.70 -0.72 -5.66
N VAL A 54 -12.03 -1.41 -4.57
CA VAL A 54 -12.23 -0.75 -3.27
C VAL A 54 -10.92 -0.66 -2.52
N THR A 55 -10.62 0.53 -2.01
CA THR A 55 -9.42 0.81 -1.23
C THR A 55 -9.77 1.29 0.18
N LYS A 56 -8.82 1.09 1.09
CA LYS A 56 -8.85 1.63 2.45
C LYS A 56 -7.48 2.20 2.77
N MET A 57 -7.45 3.46 3.17
CA MET A 57 -6.25 4.22 3.50
C MET A 57 -6.26 4.53 4.99
N LEU A 58 -5.25 4.07 5.70
CA LEU A 58 -4.99 4.41 7.09
C LEU A 58 -3.92 5.50 7.11
N GLU A 59 -4.28 6.70 7.56
CA GLU A 59 -3.37 7.85 7.56
C GLU A 59 -2.87 8.17 8.97
N TYR A 60 -1.54 8.12 9.10
CA TYR A 60 -0.76 8.52 10.26
C TYR A 60 -0.07 9.85 9.91
N LYS A 61 -0.80 10.95 10.11
CA LYS A 61 -0.43 12.29 9.63
C LYS A 61 0.86 12.78 10.27
N LYS A 62 1.04 12.56 11.58
CA LYS A 62 2.24 13.01 12.31
C LYS A 62 3.50 12.26 11.85
N GLU A 63 3.33 11.00 11.50
CA GLU A 63 4.39 10.11 11.05
C GLU A 63 4.63 10.22 9.54
N HIS A 64 3.78 10.96 8.81
CA HIS A 64 3.81 11.06 7.35
C HIS A 64 3.80 9.67 6.69
N VAL A 65 2.89 8.81 7.14
CA VAL A 65 2.68 7.47 6.58
C VAL A 65 1.20 7.27 6.28
N ARG A 66 0.91 6.87 5.04
CA ARG A 66 -0.38 6.33 4.61
C ARG A 66 -0.18 4.85 4.26
N VAL A 67 -0.95 3.97 4.91
CA VAL A 67 -1.03 2.55 4.54
C VAL A 67 -2.22 2.38 3.61
N THR A 68 -1.96 1.98 2.37
CA THR A 68 -3.01 1.81 1.35
C THR A 68 -3.28 0.33 1.13
N LEU A 69 -4.54 -0.05 1.35
CA LEU A 69 -5.03 -1.43 1.29
C LEU A 69 -6.05 -1.59 0.17
N LEU A 70 -6.02 -2.73 -0.50
CA LEU A 70 -6.98 -3.16 -1.52
C LEU A 70 -7.91 -4.21 -0.94
N ALA A 71 -9.21 -4.08 -1.17
CA ALA A 71 -10.18 -5.12 -0.86
C ALA A 71 -9.92 -6.38 -1.70
N GLY A 72 -9.91 -7.54 -1.06
CA GLY A 72 -9.81 -8.84 -1.73
C GLY A 72 -11.12 -9.31 -2.35
N GLY A 73 -11.04 -10.36 -3.16
CA GLY A 73 -12.17 -10.92 -3.90
C GLY A 73 -12.23 -10.45 -5.35
N LYS A 74 -13.36 -10.71 -6.01
CA LYS A 74 -13.56 -10.32 -7.42
C LYS A 74 -13.93 -8.84 -7.50
N VAL A 75 -13.53 -8.21 -8.60
CA VAL A 75 -13.94 -6.84 -8.96
C VAL A 75 -15.46 -6.73 -8.91
N GLY A 76 -15.98 -5.69 -8.23
CA GLY A 76 -17.41 -5.45 -8.07
C GLY A 76 -18.10 -6.21 -6.94
N ASN A 77 -17.39 -7.08 -6.20
CA ASN A 77 -17.97 -7.72 -5.01
C ASN A 77 -18.48 -6.66 -4.01
N PRO A 78 -19.68 -6.86 -3.42
CA PRO A 78 -20.18 -5.96 -2.39
C PRO A 78 -19.45 -6.16 -1.06
N PRO A 79 -19.38 -5.12 -0.20
CA PRO A 79 -18.92 -5.26 1.18
C PRO A 79 -19.90 -6.09 2.04
N PRO A 80 -19.44 -6.65 3.19
CA PRO A 80 -18.10 -6.50 3.77
C PRO A 80 -17.04 -7.39 3.12
N TYR A 81 -15.82 -6.89 2.99
CA TYR A 81 -14.69 -7.64 2.43
C TYR A 81 -14.01 -8.50 3.49
N LYS A 82 -13.77 -9.78 3.17
CA LYS A 82 -13.14 -10.76 4.06
C LYS A 82 -11.62 -10.64 4.13
N SER A 83 -10.98 -10.06 3.12
CA SER A 83 -9.54 -9.90 3.07
C SER A 83 -9.14 -8.53 2.53
N TRP A 84 -8.00 -8.05 3.00
CA TRP A 84 -7.35 -6.83 2.55
C TRP A 84 -5.90 -7.14 2.22
N HIS A 85 -5.41 -6.49 1.16
CA HIS A 85 -4.05 -6.67 0.68
C HIS A 85 -3.31 -5.34 0.70
N LEU A 86 -2.06 -5.33 1.14
CA LEU A 86 -1.21 -4.16 1.10
C LEU A 86 -0.86 -3.80 -0.34
N ILE A 87 -1.25 -2.60 -0.78
CA ILE A 87 -0.79 -2.03 -2.06
C ILE A 87 0.57 -1.35 -1.84
N GLY A 88 0.73 -0.63 -0.72
CA GLY A 88 1.98 0.02 -0.39
C GLY A 88 1.85 1.06 0.72
N TYR A 89 3.00 1.66 1.02
CA TYR A 89 3.13 2.78 1.95
C TYR A 89 3.42 4.05 1.16
N GLN A 90 2.82 5.16 1.56
CA GLN A 90 3.01 6.47 0.91
C GLN A 90 3.29 7.56 1.93
N ASP A 91 4.07 8.56 1.56
CA ASP A 91 4.12 9.84 2.27
C ASP A 91 2.95 10.72 1.77
N PRO A 92 1.97 11.06 2.63
CA PRO A 92 0.79 11.80 2.18
C PRO A 92 1.07 13.28 1.86
N ARG A 93 2.28 13.80 2.12
CA ARG A 93 2.64 15.20 1.83
C ARG A 93 2.91 15.43 0.35
N ASP A 94 3.51 14.46 -0.32
CA ASP A 94 3.90 14.52 -1.74
C ASP A 94 3.39 13.33 -2.56
N ASN A 95 2.67 12.39 -1.92
CA ASN A 95 2.18 11.13 -2.50
C ASN A 95 3.30 10.20 -3.01
N SER A 96 4.54 10.39 -2.58
CA SER A 96 5.64 9.47 -2.88
C SER A 96 5.41 8.10 -2.24
N VAL A 97 5.79 7.03 -2.95
CA VAL A 97 5.80 5.69 -2.39
C VAL A 97 7.05 5.54 -1.52
N ILE A 98 6.88 5.08 -0.29
CA ILE A 98 7.98 4.85 0.66
C ILE A 98 8.16 3.35 0.90
N THR A 99 9.37 2.94 1.27
CA THR A 99 9.65 1.53 1.57
C THR A 99 8.94 1.09 2.85
N LYS A 100 8.76 -0.23 3.00
CA LYS A 100 8.21 -0.80 4.23
C LYS A 100 9.07 -0.42 5.43
N GLU A 101 10.39 -0.54 5.33
CA GLU A 101 11.33 -0.29 6.42
C GLU A 101 11.24 1.16 6.90
N GLU A 102 11.13 2.11 5.97
CA GLU A 102 10.97 3.53 6.30
C GLU A 102 9.60 3.80 6.95
N ALA A 103 8.52 3.22 6.42
CA ALA A 103 7.19 3.33 7.03
C ALA A 103 7.17 2.76 8.45
N GLU A 104 7.74 1.56 8.65
CA GLU A 104 7.81 0.92 9.96
C GLU A 104 8.67 1.74 10.93
N LYS A 105 9.82 2.28 10.50
CA LYS A 105 10.66 3.15 11.32
C LYS A 105 9.90 4.39 11.80
N ARG A 106 9.15 5.06 10.92
CA ARG A 106 8.33 6.23 11.27
C ARG A 106 7.20 5.87 12.23
N LEU A 107 6.48 4.79 11.96
CA LEU A 107 5.36 4.32 12.78
C LEU A 107 5.80 3.81 14.16
N LEU A 108 6.94 3.12 14.27
CA LEU A 108 7.51 2.71 15.56
C LEU A 108 7.90 3.91 16.42
N GLY A 109 8.28 5.04 15.80
CA GLY A 109 8.51 6.31 16.50
C GLY A 109 7.27 6.83 17.24
N ARG A 110 6.07 6.46 16.81
CA ARG A 110 4.79 6.80 17.47
C ARG A 110 4.64 6.13 18.82
N LEU A 111 5.09 4.87 18.95
CA LEU A 111 4.91 4.05 20.15
C LEU A 111 5.84 4.43 21.31
N LYS A 112 6.84 5.28 21.06
CA LYS A 112 7.82 5.72 22.06
C LYS A 112 7.38 6.98 22.83
N LYS A 113 6.16 7.46 22.59
CA LYS A 113 5.57 8.65 23.23
C LYS A 113 4.50 8.21 24.21
#